data_AF-A0A7K7KUH0-F1
#
_entry.id   AF-A0A7K7KUH0-F1
#
_cell.length_a   1.000
_cell.length_b   1.000
_cell.length_c   1.000
_cell.angle_alpha   90.00
_cell.angle_beta   90.00
_cell.angle_gamma   90.00
#
_symmetry.space_group_name_H-M   'P 1'
#
loop_
_entity.id
_entity.type
_entity.pdbx_description
1 polymer ?
#
loop_
_entity_poly.entity_id
_entity_poly.type
_entity_poly.pdbx_seq_one_letter_code
_entity_poly.pdbx_strand_id
1 'polypeptide(L)'
;MLGAWLTLLLGGSLALGAPGDTALFQRSDDAGGRCTYTFTVASPGEASCPEAGGVAQLRAELAGLAARLSRLEGPGGFGGSGPRGAEAGGVWTRGPQRAAAGGCEELLRDKERLEEDKRRLEREKEELSRRLESSTQEIARLRAARCPPGTGGPGRDTLPQHGGSHHRLPPPAAPRWEPEPLGYQELKSERTELPASRLLEETALGRPRAEDSDCGELAWVGAPVVLGRADSIAGKYGVWMKDPEPVAPFTRETTWRVDTVGTEVRQLFQYEAAEQLARGYPTKVHVLPRPLESTGAVVYRGGLFFQPRRSRALARYDLRAEAISAERELPGAGYHGQYPYSWGGYTDIDLAVDETGLWVVYSTDKAKGAIVLSKLDPETLEIRRTWETNIRKQSVANSFVICGTLYTVSSYSAPNATVNFAYDTATSTSRTLSIPFENRFQYLSMVDYNPAERQLFAWDSYNMVAYPIRLSHA
;
A
#
# COMPACT_ATOMS: atom_id res chain seq x y z
N MET A 1 -13.47 70.20 -24.12
CA MET A 1 -13.88 70.96 -22.92
C MET A 1 -15.24 70.45 -22.51
N LEU A 2 -15.54 69.94 -21.33
CA LEU A 2 -14.86 69.63 -20.06
C LEU A 2 -15.65 68.40 -19.55
N GLY A 3 -15.04 67.32 -19.06
CA GLY A 3 -14.14 67.32 -17.92
C GLY A 3 -14.98 67.37 -16.63
N ALA A 4 -14.84 66.35 -15.78
CA ALA A 4 -15.37 66.23 -14.40
C ALA A 4 -16.67 65.43 -14.18
N TRP A 5 -16.67 64.13 -14.51
CA TRP A 5 -17.53 63.13 -13.85
C TRP A 5 -16.77 61.82 -13.58
N LEU A 6 -15.53 61.91 -13.06
CA LEU A 6 -14.76 60.71 -12.71
C LEU A 6 -13.97 60.80 -11.38
N THR A 7 -14.24 61.77 -10.52
CA THR A 7 -13.49 61.92 -9.25
C THR A 7 -14.38 62.50 -8.16
N LEU A 8 -15.30 61.71 -7.62
CA LEU A 8 -15.95 61.91 -6.32
C LEU A 8 -16.87 60.72 -6.04
N LEU A 9 -16.27 59.60 -5.61
CA LEU A 9 -16.91 58.52 -4.84
C LEU A 9 -15.85 57.46 -4.43
N LEU A 10 -14.68 57.92 -3.99
CA LEU A 10 -13.68 57.10 -3.30
C LEU A 10 -13.17 57.92 -2.12
N GLY A 11 -13.95 57.89 -1.04
CA GLY A 11 -13.64 58.59 0.21
C GLY A 11 -14.76 58.36 1.22
N GLY A 12 -14.57 57.36 2.09
CA GLY A 12 -15.42 57.14 3.26
C GLY A 12 -16.08 55.77 3.34
N SER A 13 -15.30 54.75 3.70
CA SER A 13 -15.76 53.55 4.43
C SER A 13 -14.54 52.88 5.05
N LEU A 14 -14.04 53.49 6.12
CA LEU A 14 -13.17 52.84 7.11
C LEU A 14 -14.07 52.17 8.16
N ALA A 15 -13.59 51.04 8.67
CA ALA A 15 -14.12 50.22 9.77
C ALA A 15 -15.13 49.13 9.39
N LEU A 16 -14.60 47.97 8.98
CA LEU A 16 -14.97 46.63 9.46
C LEU A 16 -14.05 45.60 8.76
N GLY A 17 -12.85 45.44 9.31
CA GLY A 17 -11.90 44.39 8.93
C GLY A 17 -11.54 43.58 10.17
N ALA A 18 -11.84 42.28 10.16
CA ALA A 18 -11.36 41.31 11.14
C ALA A 18 -9.81 41.26 11.10
N PRO A 19 -9.12 40.99 12.23
CA PRO A 19 -7.66 40.96 12.24
C PRO A 19 -7.19 39.66 11.56
N GLY A 20 -6.64 39.79 10.36
CA GLY A 20 -5.84 38.74 9.73
C GLY A 20 -4.39 38.90 10.18
N ASP A 21 -3.85 37.89 10.84
CA ASP A 21 -2.43 37.79 11.22
C ASP A 21 -1.53 37.88 9.97
N THR A 22 -0.87 39.02 9.79
CA THR A 22 0.19 39.17 8.79
C THR A 22 1.50 38.63 9.35
N ALA A 23 1.98 37.51 8.78
CA ALA A 23 3.32 36.99 9.04
C ALA A 23 4.37 38.00 8.51
N LEU A 24 5.27 38.43 9.38
CA LEU A 24 6.37 39.35 9.04
C LEU A 24 7.63 38.54 8.74
N PHE A 25 8.16 38.73 7.53
CA PHE A 25 9.43 38.18 7.09
C PHE A 25 10.48 39.29 7.05
N GLN A 26 11.57 39.12 7.79
CA GLN A 26 12.65 40.11 7.86
C GLN A 26 14.01 39.44 7.62
N ARG A 27 14.83 40.07 6.77
CA ARG A 27 16.22 39.67 6.52
C ARG A 27 17.16 40.73 7.04
N SER A 28 18.18 40.32 7.79
CA SER A 28 19.29 41.19 8.20
C SER A 28 20.63 40.54 7.85
N ASP A 29 21.55 41.34 7.33
CA ASP A 29 22.86 40.90 6.89
C ASP A 29 23.92 41.46 7.86
N ASP A 30 24.72 40.58 8.48
CA ASP A 30 25.78 40.99 9.40
C ASP A 30 27.09 41.32 8.65
N ALA A 31 27.93 42.20 9.22
CA ALA A 31 29.18 42.68 8.62
C ALA A 31 30.24 41.57 8.37
N GLY A 32 29.99 40.33 8.80
CA GLY A 32 30.78 39.14 8.47
C GLY A 32 30.29 38.34 7.26
N GLY A 33 29.30 38.85 6.49
CA GLY A 33 28.79 38.19 5.28
C GLY A 33 27.81 37.04 5.54
N ARG A 34 27.18 37.01 6.72
CA ARG A 34 26.14 36.02 7.06
C ARG A 34 24.75 36.67 6.98
N CYS A 35 23.88 36.11 6.14
CA CYS A 35 22.49 36.52 6.01
C CYS A 35 21.61 35.77 7.02
N THR A 36 20.88 36.49 7.86
CA THR A 36 19.96 35.91 8.85
C THR A 36 18.53 36.23 8.45
N TYR A 37 17.69 35.19 8.36
CA TYR A 37 16.27 35.32 8.01
C TYR A 37 15.43 34.99 9.25
N THR A 38 14.55 35.91 9.63
CA THR A 38 13.67 35.74 10.78
C THR A 38 12.21 35.80 10.31
N PHE A 39 11.43 34.82 10.74
CA PHE A 39 9.99 34.78 10.52
C PHE A 39 9.29 34.47 11.85
N THR A 40 8.18 35.14 12.10
CA THR A 40 7.30 34.88 13.24
C THR A 40 6.10 34.07 12.77
N VAL A 41 5.81 32.98 13.49
CA VAL A 41 4.61 32.16 13.29
C VAL A 41 3.75 32.30 14.54
N ALA A 42 2.42 32.38 14.37
CA ALA A 42 1.50 32.40 15.50
C ALA A 42 1.63 31.09 16.30
N SER A 43 1.86 31.22 17.61
CA SER A 43 1.86 30.08 18.54
C SER A 43 0.45 29.48 18.60
N PRO A 44 0.28 28.15 18.63
CA PRO A 44 -1.05 27.58 18.87
C PRO A 44 -1.48 28.01 20.27
N GLY A 45 -2.56 28.78 20.36
CA GLY A 45 -3.19 29.05 21.64
C GLY A 45 -3.61 27.73 22.30
N GLU A 46 -3.26 27.56 23.57
CA GLU A 46 -3.79 26.49 24.41
C GLU A 46 -5.32 26.56 24.37
N ALA A 47 -5.95 25.60 23.68
CA ALA A 47 -7.38 25.38 23.79
C ALA A 47 -7.66 24.89 25.21
N SER A 48 -8.21 25.78 26.03
CA SER A 48 -8.76 25.46 27.34
C SER A 48 -9.79 24.34 27.22
N CYS A 49 -9.74 23.37 28.15
CA CYS A 49 -10.64 22.22 28.22
C CYS A 49 -12.13 22.62 28.11
N PRO A 50 -12.97 21.91 27.35
CA PRO A 50 -14.40 22.12 27.40
C PRO A 50 -14.95 21.61 28.73
N GLU A 51 -15.75 22.45 29.39
CA GLU A 51 -16.48 22.09 30.60
C GLU A 51 -17.38 20.86 30.39
N ALA A 52 -17.61 20.16 31.49
CA ALA A 52 -18.35 18.92 31.62
C ALA A 52 -19.83 19.06 31.18
N GLY A 53 -20.10 18.98 29.87
CA GLY A 53 -21.46 18.87 29.31
C GLY A 53 -21.65 17.71 28.33
N GLY A 54 -20.59 17.29 27.63
CA GLY A 54 -20.70 16.28 26.57
C GLY A 54 -20.86 14.83 27.05
N VAL A 55 -20.36 14.50 28.24
CA VAL A 55 -20.37 13.12 28.76
C VAL A 55 -21.76 12.67 29.20
N ALA A 56 -22.61 13.61 29.65
CA ALA A 56 -24.00 13.31 30.03
C ALA A 56 -24.89 13.05 28.80
N GLN A 57 -24.68 13.81 27.72
CA GLN A 57 -25.40 13.64 26.45
C GLN A 57 -25.06 12.29 25.79
N LEU A 58 -23.76 11.94 25.74
CA LEU A 58 -23.29 10.66 25.20
C LEU A 58 -23.74 9.48 26.05
N ARG A 59 -23.81 9.60 27.39
CA ARG A 59 -24.36 8.56 28.26
C ARG A 59 -25.86 8.35 28.06
N ALA A 60 -26.63 9.42 27.82
CA ALA A 60 -28.07 9.32 27.54
C ALA A 60 -28.33 8.64 26.18
N GLU A 61 -27.52 8.95 25.15
CA GLU A 61 -27.63 8.29 23.84
C GLU A 61 -27.19 6.83 23.88
N LEU A 62 -26.13 6.49 24.63
CA LEU A 62 -25.70 5.10 24.83
C LEU A 62 -26.74 4.29 25.62
N ALA A 63 -27.38 4.89 26.62
CA ALA A 63 -28.47 4.24 27.36
C ALA A 63 -29.72 4.03 26.48
N GLY A 64 -30.03 4.97 25.58
CA GLY A 64 -31.09 4.84 24.59
C GLY A 64 -30.83 3.75 23.56
N LEU A 65 -29.58 3.62 23.09
CA LEU A 65 -29.16 2.55 22.18
C LEU A 65 -29.15 1.18 22.87
N ALA A 66 -28.69 1.10 24.12
CA ALA A 66 -28.73 -0.12 24.92
C ALA A 66 -30.17 -0.60 25.17
N ALA A 67 -31.10 0.30 25.49
CA ALA A 67 -32.52 -0.04 25.68
C ALA A 67 -33.20 -0.51 24.38
N ARG A 68 -32.76 -0.02 23.20
CA ARG A 68 -33.27 -0.47 21.90
C ARG A 68 -32.69 -1.83 21.50
N LEU A 69 -31.45 -2.13 21.85
CA LEU A 69 -30.82 -3.44 21.67
C LEU A 69 -31.45 -4.51 22.58
N SER A 70 -31.71 -4.20 23.85
CA SER A 70 -32.37 -5.14 24.75
C SER A 70 -33.82 -5.47 24.37
N ARG A 71 -34.50 -4.62 23.58
CA ARG A 71 -35.83 -4.94 23.02
C ARG A 71 -35.77 -5.85 21.80
N LEU A 72 -34.62 -5.91 21.12
CA LEU A 72 -34.38 -6.82 20.00
C LEU A 72 -33.91 -8.21 20.47
N GLU A 73 -33.45 -8.33 21.71
CA GLU A 73 -32.89 -9.56 22.29
C GLU A 73 -33.80 -10.24 23.34
N GLY A 74 -35.10 -9.94 23.35
CA GLY A 74 -36.07 -10.64 24.18
C GLY A 74 -36.47 -12.00 23.59
N PRO A 75 -36.43 -13.11 24.35
CA PRO A 75 -36.91 -14.41 23.90
C PRO A 75 -38.44 -14.45 24.02
N GLY A 76 -39.16 -14.31 22.90
CA GLY A 76 -40.61 -14.48 22.92
C GLY A 76 -41.32 -14.13 21.63
N GLY A 77 -41.66 -15.16 20.86
CA GLY A 77 -42.93 -15.24 20.13
C GLY A 77 -43.07 -14.41 18.86
N PHE A 78 -42.91 -15.08 17.71
CA PHE A 78 -43.63 -14.73 16.49
C PHE A 78 -45.15 -14.73 16.78
N GLY A 79 -45.71 -13.56 17.04
CA GLY A 79 -47.14 -13.32 17.20
C GLY A 79 -47.57 -12.28 16.17
N GLY A 80 -48.21 -12.72 15.09
CA GLY A 80 -48.63 -11.87 14.00
C GLY A 80 -49.70 -10.84 14.41
N SER A 81 -49.65 -9.67 13.76
CA SER A 81 -50.82 -8.84 13.48
C SER A 81 -50.57 -8.05 12.21
N GLY A 82 -50.87 -8.68 11.07
CA GLY A 82 -51.06 -7.96 9.81
C GLY A 82 -52.46 -7.34 9.78
N PRO A 83 -52.66 -6.13 9.21
CA PRO A 83 -53.96 -5.54 9.05
C PRO A 83 -54.77 -6.29 7.99
N ARG A 84 -56.06 -6.53 8.29
CA ARG A 84 -57.06 -7.08 7.38
C ARG A 84 -57.26 -6.17 6.16
N GLY A 85 -57.29 -6.76 4.97
CA GLY A 85 -57.94 -6.15 3.80
C GLY A 85 -57.58 -6.79 2.46
N ALA A 86 -58.60 -7.33 1.79
CA ALA A 86 -58.72 -7.68 0.38
C ALA A 86 -58.32 -9.11 -0.06
N GLU A 87 -59.37 -9.82 -0.48
CA GLU A 87 -59.41 -11.13 -1.12
C GLU A 87 -58.82 -11.11 -2.54
N ALA A 88 -58.10 -12.15 -2.92
CA ALA A 88 -58.10 -12.71 -4.28
C ALA A 88 -57.52 -14.13 -4.23
N GLY A 89 -58.30 -15.11 -4.69
CA GLY A 89 -57.96 -16.52 -4.66
C GLY A 89 -56.84 -16.90 -5.64
N GLY A 90 -56.07 -17.92 -5.27
CA GLY A 90 -55.04 -18.51 -6.11
C GLY A 90 -54.44 -19.76 -5.46
N VAL A 91 -55.00 -20.91 -5.79
CA VAL A 91 -54.52 -22.25 -5.41
C VAL A 91 -53.12 -22.46 -6.01
N TRP A 92 -52.12 -22.76 -5.18
CA TRP A 92 -50.90 -23.45 -5.60
C TRP A 92 -50.60 -24.61 -4.65
N THR A 93 -50.48 -25.78 -5.28
CA THR A 93 -50.33 -27.12 -4.75
C THR A 93 -49.02 -27.32 -3.97
N ARG A 94 -49.13 -28.08 -2.88
CA ARG A 94 -48.04 -28.57 -2.02
C ARG A 94 -47.11 -29.52 -2.80
N GLY A 95 -45.84 -29.16 -2.92
CA GLY A 95 -44.72 -30.06 -3.27
C GLY A 95 -43.65 -30.04 -2.16
N PRO A 96 -42.94 -31.15 -1.89
CA PRO A 96 -42.26 -31.37 -0.61
C PRO A 96 -40.92 -30.63 -0.51
N GLN A 97 -40.78 -29.76 0.49
CA GLN A 97 -39.49 -29.21 0.91
C GLN A 97 -38.66 -30.29 1.62
N ARG A 98 -37.61 -30.75 0.96
CA ARG A 98 -36.43 -31.34 1.59
C ARG A 98 -35.20 -30.59 1.08
N ALA A 99 -34.58 -29.84 2.00
CA ALA A 99 -33.16 -29.43 2.04
C ALA A 99 -33.01 -27.97 2.50
N ALA A 100 -33.05 -27.72 3.81
CA ALA A 100 -32.48 -26.51 4.43
C ALA A 100 -32.09 -26.74 5.90
N ALA A 101 -31.69 -27.97 6.26
CA ALA A 101 -31.30 -28.30 7.64
C ALA A 101 -29.78 -28.24 7.89
N GLY A 102 -28.94 -28.27 6.84
CA GLY A 102 -27.47 -28.35 7.00
C GLY A 102 -26.74 -27.03 7.28
N GLY A 103 -27.18 -25.92 6.67
CA GLY A 103 -26.43 -24.65 6.77
C GLY A 103 -26.62 -23.90 8.09
N CYS A 104 -27.74 -24.12 8.79
CA CYS A 104 -28.00 -23.45 10.07
C CYS A 104 -27.12 -24.03 11.18
N GLU A 105 -26.80 -25.33 11.12
CA GLU A 105 -25.98 -26.01 12.11
C GLU A 105 -24.49 -25.64 11.98
N GLU A 106 -24.01 -25.43 10.75
CA GLU A 106 -22.65 -24.95 10.47
C GLU A 106 -22.44 -23.51 10.94
N LEU A 107 -23.41 -22.62 10.69
CA LEU A 107 -23.38 -21.23 11.16
C LEU A 107 -23.41 -21.10 12.69
N LEU A 108 -24.09 -22.02 13.39
CA LEU A 108 -24.09 -22.05 14.85
C LEU A 108 -22.72 -22.45 15.42
N ARG A 109 -22.04 -23.42 14.79
CA ARG A 109 -20.68 -23.83 15.18
C ARG A 109 -19.67 -22.72 14.92
N ASP A 110 -19.78 -22.02 13.80
CA ASP A 110 -18.92 -20.89 13.48
C ASP A 110 -19.13 -19.72 14.44
N LYS A 111 -20.37 -19.46 14.85
CA LYS A 111 -20.69 -18.44 15.87
C LYS A 111 -20.03 -18.78 17.22
N GLU A 112 -20.15 -20.02 17.68
CA GLU A 112 -19.54 -20.46 18.95
C GLU A 112 -18.00 -20.31 18.90
N ARG A 113 -17.38 -20.66 17.76
CA ARG A 113 -15.95 -20.49 17.55
C ARG A 113 -15.51 -19.03 17.59
N LEU A 114 -16.27 -18.15 16.95
CA LEU A 114 -16.03 -16.70 16.95
C LEU A 114 -16.18 -16.09 18.35
N GLU A 115 -17.14 -16.56 19.15
CA GLU A 115 -17.30 -16.11 20.54
C GLU A 115 -16.12 -16.56 21.43
N GLU A 116 -15.57 -17.75 21.20
CA GLU A 116 -14.39 -18.23 21.91
C GLU A 116 -13.13 -17.45 21.52
N ASP A 117 -12.93 -17.18 20.24
CA ASP A 117 -11.85 -16.35 19.71
C ASP A 117 -11.91 -14.92 20.27
N LYS A 118 -13.11 -14.34 20.35
CA LYS A 118 -13.32 -13.02 20.95
C LYS A 118 -12.88 -13.00 22.42
N ARG A 119 -13.28 -14.00 23.22
CA ARG A 119 -12.87 -14.11 24.64
C ARG A 119 -11.36 -14.33 24.79
N ARG A 120 -10.72 -15.03 23.85
CA ARG A 120 -9.24 -15.16 23.83
C ARG A 120 -8.58 -13.80 23.59
N LEU A 121 -9.02 -13.07 22.57
CA LEU A 121 -8.46 -11.76 22.23
C LEU A 121 -8.68 -10.70 23.31
N GLU A 122 -9.83 -10.74 24.01
CA GLU A 122 -10.07 -9.86 25.15
C GLU A 122 -9.07 -10.09 26.29
N ARG A 123 -8.73 -11.36 26.58
CA ARG A 123 -7.70 -11.71 27.57
C ARG A 123 -6.31 -11.24 27.16
N GLU A 124 -5.94 -11.45 25.89
CA GLU A 124 -4.65 -10.98 25.35
C GLU A 124 -4.54 -9.44 25.39
N LYS A 125 -5.64 -8.74 25.10
CA LYS A 125 -5.70 -7.28 25.19
C LYS A 125 -5.48 -6.79 26.62
N GLU A 126 -6.10 -7.43 27.62
CA GLU A 126 -5.91 -7.09 29.03
C GLU A 126 -4.49 -7.39 29.51
N GLU A 127 -3.88 -8.48 29.03
CA GLU A 127 -2.48 -8.80 29.32
C GLU A 127 -1.52 -7.77 28.73
N LEU A 128 -1.71 -7.42 27.45
CA LEU A 128 -0.91 -6.40 26.77
C LEU A 128 -1.05 -5.03 27.44
N SER A 129 -2.26 -4.67 27.87
CA SER A 129 -2.51 -3.42 28.59
C SER A 129 -1.74 -3.38 29.92
N ARG A 130 -1.76 -4.48 30.69
CA ARG A 130 -0.96 -4.61 31.92
C ARG A 130 0.54 -4.52 31.66
N ARG A 131 1.04 -5.15 30.59
CA ARG A 131 2.46 -5.08 30.21
C ARG A 131 2.87 -3.67 29.82
N LEU A 132 2.01 -2.95 29.12
CA LEU A 132 2.25 -1.56 28.74
C LEU A 132 2.29 -0.65 29.97
N GLU A 133 1.37 -0.80 30.92
CA GLU A 133 1.37 -0.06 32.18
C GLU A 133 2.62 -0.35 33.02
N SER A 134 3.00 -1.62 33.15
CA SER A 134 4.22 -2.03 33.86
C SER A 134 5.48 -1.43 33.22
N SER A 135 5.59 -1.46 31.90
CA SER A 135 6.71 -0.85 31.17
C SER A 135 6.74 0.67 31.35
N THR A 136 5.57 1.32 31.35
CA THR A 136 5.44 2.76 31.56
C THR A 136 5.86 3.17 32.97
N GLN A 137 5.48 2.38 33.99
CA GLN A 137 5.90 2.59 35.38
C GLN A 137 7.41 2.39 35.57
N GLU A 138 8.00 1.38 34.93
CA GLU A 138 9.44 1.13 34.99
C GLU A 138 10.23 2.29 34.34
N ILE A 139 9.76 2.81 33.19
CA ILE A 139 10.34 3.99 32.55
C ILE A 139 10.24 5.22 33.47
N ALA A 140 9.11 5.41 34.16
CA ALA A 140 8.93 6.51 35.12
C ALA A 140 9.87 6.36 36.34
N ARG A 141 10.07 5.13 36.84
CA ARG A 141 10.99 4.82 37.95
C ARG A 141 12.44 5.10 37.57
N LEU A 142 12.86 4.68 36.38
CA LEU A 142 14.21 4.92 35.87
C LEU A 142 14.47 6.42 35.65
N ARG A 143 13.44 7.20 35.29
CA ARG A 143 13.51 8.66 35.20
C ARG A 143 13.56 9.36 36.57
N ALA A 144 12.99 8.76 37.62
CA ALA A 144 12.95 9.32 38.98
C ALA A 144 14.20 8.99 39.82
N ALA A 145 14.95 7.95 39.48
CA ALA A 145 16.20 7.60 40.16
C ALA A 145 17.32 8.61 39.80
N ARG A 146 17.51 9.64 40.64
CA ARG A 146 18.70 10.52 40.57
C ARG A 146 19.91 9.82 41.21
N CYS A 147 21.06 9.86 40.53
CA CYS A 147 22.34 9.44 41.10
C CYS A 147 22.74 10.32 42.31
N PRO A 148 23.27 9.74 43.40
CA PRO A 148 23.67 10.52 44.59
C PRO A 148 25.00 11.27 44.35
N PRO A 149 25.21 12.44 44.97
CA PRO A 149 26.49 13.16 44.90
C PRO A 149 27.49 12.57 45.89
N GLY A 150 28.66 12.17 45.40
CA GLY A 150 29.72 11.57 46.21
C GLY A 150 30.38 12.57 47.18
N THR A 151 30.25 12.31 48.48
CA THR A 151 31.06 12.89 49.57
C THR A 151 32.39 12.15 49.69
N GLY A 152 33.48 12.90 49.82
CA GLY A 152 34.85 12.38 49.78
C GLY A 152 35.45 11.85 51.09
N GLY A 153 36.42 10.96 50.92
CA GLY A 153 37.58 10.64 51.79
C GLY A 153 37.33 9.75 53.03
N PRO A 154 38.38 9.29 53.75
CA PRO A 154 39.82 9.25 53.45
C PRO A 154 40.51 7.88 53.80
N GLY A 155 41.72 7.62 53.31
CA GLY A 155 42.50 6.43 53.71
C GLY A 155 43.87 6.32 53.03
N ARG A 156 44.86 7.02 53.60
CA ARG A 156 46.31 6.93 53.32
C ARG A 156 46.87 5.65 53.94
N ASP A 157 47.95 5.12 53.36
CA ASP A 157 49.13 4.62 54.08
C ASP A 157 50.34 4.55 53.12
N THR A 158 51.33 5.46 53.24
CA THR A 158 52.55 5.49 54.11
C THR A 158 53.71 4.62 53.55
N LEU A 159 54.69 5.23 52.84
CA LEU A 159 56.08 5.65 53.25
C LEU A 159 57.13 4.49 53.14
N PRO A 160 58.46 4.69 52.90
CA PRO A 160 59.32 5.79 53.39
C PRO A 160 60.51 6.30 52.51
N GLN A 161 61.14 7.41 52.97
CA GLN A 161 62.49 7.93 52.66
C GLN A 161 63.59 6.98 53.18
N HIS A 162 64.89 7.02 52.86
CA HIS A 162 65.84 7.95 52.23
C HIS A 162 67.11 7.11 52.00
N GLY A 163 68.07 7.55 51.16
CA GLY A 163 69.45 7.06 51.33
C GLY A 163 69.60 5.55 51.09
N GLY A 164 69.49 5.22 49.81
CA GLY A 164 69.77 3.93 49.20
C GLY A 164 69.05 3.94 47.86
N SER A 165 69.80 3.96 46.75
CA SER A 165 69.36 3.64 45.37
C SER A 165 67.92 4.00 44.90
N HIS A 166 67.86 4.73 43.76
CA HIS A 166 66.67 5.08 42.94
C HIS A 166 65.80 6.25 43.42
N HIS A 167 65.29 7.06 42.47
CA HIS A 167 64.15 8.03 42.47
C HIS A 167 64.51 9.24 41.58
N ARG A 168 64.04 9.43 40.33
CA ARG A 168 62.68 9.61 39.74
C ARG A 168 61.88 10.79 40.32
N LEU A 169 61.88 11.87 39.53
CA LEU A 169 61.14 13.12 39.65
C LEU A 169 59.61 12.92 39.54
N PRO A 170 58.77 13.73 40.24
CA PRO A 170 57.31 13.60 40.22
C PRO A 170 56.64 14.38 39.07
N PRO A 171 55.44 13.95 38.63
CA PRO A 171 54.78 14.44 37.42
C PRO A 171 53.98 15.75 37.62
N PRO A 172 53.81 16.53 36.53
CA PRO A 172 53.06 17.78 36.53
C PRO A 172 51.54 17.59 36.61
N ALA A 173 50.89 18.60 37.17
CA ALA A 173 49.44 18.73 37.33
C ALA A 173 48.67 18.46 36.03
N ALA A 174 47.63 17.63 36.11
CA ALA A 174 46.68 17.44 35.02
C ALA A 174 45.78 18.68 34.87
N PRO A 175 45.46 19.10 33.64
CA PRO A 175 44.71 20.32 33.37
C PRO A 175 43.24 20.19 33.77
N ARG A 176 42.75 21.32 34.28
CA ARG A 176 41.35 21.63 34.61
C ARG A 176 40.53 21.61 33.32
N TRP A 177 39.65 20.62 33.16
CA TRP A 177 38.65 20.61 32.08
C TRP A 177 37.42 21.39 32.53
N GLU A 178 37.14 22.50 31.85
CA GLU A 178 35.87 23.21 31.93
C GLU A 178 34.85 22.51 31.00
N PRO A 179 33.58 22.34 31.41
CA PRO A 179 32.56 21.80 30.52
C PRO A 179 32.13 22.88 29.51
N GLU A 180 32.63 22.77 28.29
CA GLU A 180 32.10 23.43 27.09
C GLU A 180 30.63 23.03 26.84
N PRO A 181 29.81 23.90 26.21
CA PRO A 181 28.41 23.61 25.93
C PRO A 181 28.29 22.46 24.94
N LEU A 182 27.40 21.50 25.22
CA LEU A 182 27.08 20.40 24.31
C LEU A 182 26.45 20.94 23.02
N GLY A 183 27.30 21.21 22.03
CA GLY A 183 26.92 21.31 20.63
C GLY A 183 26.43 19.97 20.13
N TYR A 184 25.34 19.99 19.37
CA TYR A 184 24.82 18.83 18.66
C TYR A 184 25.93 18.19 17.80
N GLN A 185 26.24 16.93 18.07
CA GLN A 185 27.15 16.14 17.24
C GLN A 185 26.32 15.46 16.15
N GLU A 186 26.32 16.03 14.95
CA GLU A 186 25.88 15.30 13.75
C GLU A 186 26.76 14.06 13.59
N LEU A 187 26.15 12.88 13.65
CA LEU A 187 26.82 11.66 13.23
C LEU A 187 26.94 11.69 11.70
N LYS A 188 28.08 12.17 11.20
CA LYS A 188 28.53 11.84 9.84
C LYS A 188 29.00 10.40 9.85
N SER A 189 28.26 9.52 9.19
CA SER A 189 28.78 8.22 8.79
C SER A 189 29.88 8.46 7.75
N GLU A 190 31.14 8.22 8.10
CA GLU A 190 32.17 8.00 7.09
C GLU A 190 31.82 6.72 6.35
N ARG A 191 31.44 6.89 5.08
CA ARG A 191 31.26 5.79 4.14
C ARG A 191 32.66 5.42 3.66
N THR A 192 33.16 4.26 4.04
CA THR A 192 34.31 3.67 3.34
C THR A 192 33.85 3.36 1.92
N GLU A 193 34.18 4.23 0.97
CA GLU A 193 33.96 3.97 -0.45
C GLU A 193 34.90 2.85 -0.88
N LEU A 194 34.34 1.65 -1.03
CA LEU A 194 34.98 0.60 -1.80
C LEU A 194 34.84 0.99 -3.28
N PRO A 195 35.93 1.03 -4.07
CA PRO A 195 35.84 1.28 -5.50
C PRO A 195 35.02 0.15 -6.13
N ALA A 196 33.81 0.45 -6.61
CA ALA A 196 33.10 -0.42 -7.53
C ALA A 196 33.80 -0.32 -8.89
N SER A 197 34.91 -1.03 -9.04
CA SER A 197 35.57 -1.18 -10.33
C SER A 197 35.96 -2.64 -10.53
N ARG A 198 35.42 -3.19 -11.62
CA ARG A 198 35.69 -4.49 -12.27
C ARG A 198 34.88 -5.68 -11.78
N LEU A 199 33.59 -5.71 -12.12
CA LEU A 199 32.90 -6.96 -12.52
C LEU A 199 31.78 -6.75 -13.56
N LEU A 200 31.76 -5.61 -14.25
CA LEU A 200 30.98 -5.44 -15.48
C LEU A 200 31.96 -5.05 -16.59
N GLU A 201 32.66 -6.06 -17.12
CA GLU A 201 33.24 -5.95 -18.44
C GLU A 201 32.09 -5.87 -19.44
N GLU A 202 31.95 -4.67 -20.01
CA GLU A 202 31.83 -4.45 -21.45
C GLU A 202 31.89 -5.74 -22.28
N THR A 203 30.73 -6.19 -22.73
CA THR A 203 30.66 -6.86 -24.02
C THR A 203 29.40 -6.38 -24.73
N ALA A 204 29.60 -5.98 -25.99
CA ALA A 204 28.59 -5.62 -26.99
C ALA A 204 28.09 -4.15 -27.01
N LEU A 205 29.01 -3.21 -27.28
CA LEU A 205 28.73 -2.25 -28.34
C LEU A 205 28.67 -3.03 -29.67
N GLY A 206 27.45 -3.33 -30.09
CA GLY A 206 27.18 -3.97 -31.37
C GLY A 206 25.73 -3.73 -31.73
N ARG A 207 25.44 -2.63 -32.42
CA ARG A 207 24.22 -2.57 -33.24
C ARG A 207 24.57 -3.31 -34.53
N PRO A 208 23.84 -4.39 -34.84
CA PRO A 208 23.01 -4.33 -36.04
C PRO A 208 21.64 -5.01 -35.88
N ARG A 209 20.67 -4.42 -36.59
CA ARG A 209 19.45 -5.02 -37.15
C ARG A 209 18.33 -5.47 -36.22
N ALA A 210 17.11 -5.14 -36.68
CA ALA A 210 15.87 -5.78 -36.29
C ALA A 210 15.93 -7.28 -36.62
N GLU A 211 15.20 -8.08 -35.82
CA GLU A 211 15.14 -9.55 -35.76
C GLU A 211 16.11 -10.21 -34.77
N ASP A 212 15.75 -10.17 -33.49
CA ASP A 212 16.08 -11.25 -32.54
C ASP A 212 14.97 -11.27 -31.48
N SER A 213 14.01 -12.18 -31.62
CA SER A 213 12.97 -12.38 -30.62
C SER A 213 13.60 -13.12 -29.44
N ASP A 214 14.22 -12.38 -28.51
CA ASP A 214 14.67 -12.88 -27.20
C ASP A 214 13.46 -13.16 -26.27
N CYS A 215 12.47 -13.87 -26.82
CA CYS A 215 11.26 -14.31 -26.17
C CYS A 215 11.35 -15.82 -26.00
N GLY A 216 10.90 -16.32 -24.84
CA GLY A 216 11.07 -17.73 -24.48
C GLY A 216 10.08 -18.17 -23.42
N GLU A 217 10.15 -19.46 -23.09
CA GLU A 217 9.35 -20.03 -22.02
C GLU A 217 9.97 -19.70 -20.65
N LEU A 218 9.14 -19.44 -19.65
CA LEU A 218 9.61 -19.25 -18.29
C LEU A 218 10.26 -20.53 -17.76
N ALA A 219 11.56 -20.48 -17.52
CA ALA A 219 12.33 -21.63 -17.01
C ALA A 219 12.56 -21.53 -15.49
N TRP A 220 12.64 -20.32 -14.95
CA TRP A 220 13.01 -20.10 -13.55
C TRP A 220 12.49 -18.77 -13.01
N VAL A 221 12.11 -18.78 -11.72
CA VAL A 221 11.76 -17.60 -10.93
C VAL A 221 12.70 -17.54 -9.72
N GLY A 222 13.30 -16.37 -9.50
CA GLY A 222 14.23 -16.14 -8.41
C GLY A 222 13.59 -15.86 -7.07
N ALA A 223 14.43 -15.66 -6.04
CA ALA A 223 13.95 -15.24 -4.73
C ALA A 223 13.44 -13.78 -4.78
N PRO A 224 12.41 -13.42 -3.99
CA PRO A 224 11.86 -12.07 -3.97
C PRO A 224 12.84 -11.06 -3.40
N VAL A 225 13.03 -9.96 -4.14
CA VAL A 225 13.76 -8.78 -3.73
C VAL A 225 12.76 -7.72 -3.28
N VAL A 226 12.86 -7.27 -2.03
CA VAL A 226 11.97 -6.22 -1.49
C VAL A 226 12.44 -4.86 -1.99
N LEU A 227 11.57 -4.15 -2.70
CA LEU A 227 11.83 -2.81 -3.24
C LEU A 227 11.25 -1.69 -2.37
N GLY A 228 10.17 -2.00 -1.65
CA GLY A 228 9.49 -1.02 -0.81
C GLY A 228 8.47 -1.68 0.09
N ARG A 229 7.89 -0.89 0.99
CA ARG A 229 6.78 -1.30 1.84
C ARG A 229 5.64 -0.30 1.75
N ALA A 230 4.44 -0.76 2.03
CA ALA A 230 3.29 0.10 2.21
C ALA A 230 3.57 1.13 3.33
N ASP A 231 3.20 2.38 3.08
CA ASP A 231 3.42 3.47 4.04
C ASP A 231 2.44 3.39 5.23
N SER A 232 1.38 2.60 5.12
CA SER A 232 0.34 2.46 6.15
C SER A 232 0.01 1.01 6.49
N ILE A 233 -0.46 0.80 7.73
CA ILE A 233 -0.94 -0.49 8.25
C ILE A 233 -2.17 -0.99 7.48
N ALA A 234 -2.87 -0.12 6.75
CA ALA A 234 -4.01 -0.51 5.93
C ALA A 234 -3.59 -1.01 4.54
N GLY A 235 -2.34 -0.79 4.11
CA GLY A 235 -1.82 -1.23 2.81
C GLY A 235 -1.46 -2.71 2.74
N LYS A 236 -2.31 -3.60 3.27
CA LYS A 236 -2.14 -5.06 3.12
C LYS A 236 -2.33 -5.52 1.68
N TYR A 237 -3.00 -4.70 0.88
CA TYR A 237 -3.18 -4.91 -0.53
C TYR A 237 -2.76 -3.63 -1.23
N GLY A 238 -2.26 -3.78 -2.44
CA GLY A 238 -1.79 -2.65 -3.22
C GLY A 238 -1.38 -3.09 -4.60
N VAL A 239 -1.19 -2.10 -5.45
CA VAL A 239 -0.69 -2.28 -6.81
C VAL A 239 0.47 -1.33 -6.96
N TRP A 240 1.54 -1.82 -7.56
CA TRP A 240 2.64 -0.97 -7.97
C TRP A 240 3.06 -1.36 -9.38
N MET A 241 3.38 -0.36 -10.18
CA MET A 241 3.50 -0.50 -11.62
C MET A 241 4.66 0.35 -12.10
N LYS A 242 5.33 -0.10 -13.15
CA LYS A 242 6.18 0.73 -14.00
C LYS A 242 5.74 0.55 -15.44
N ASP A 243 5.92 1.59 -16.23
CA ASP A 243 5.63 1.53 -17.65
C ASP A 243 6.77 0.81 -18.38
N PRO A 244 6.53 -0.32 -19.06
CA PRO A 244 7.56 -0.98 -19.84
C PRO A 244 7.94 -0.20 -21.11
N GLU A 245 7.08 0.70 -21.59
CA GLU A 245 7.34 1.53 -22.78
C GLU A 245 7.02 3.01 -22.46
N PRO A 246 7.82 3.65 -21.58
CA PRO A 246 7.50 4.97 -21.06
C PRO A 246 7.51 6.04 -22.15
N VAL A 247 6.50 6.91 -22.11
CA VAL A 247 6.37 8.07 -23.00
C VAL A 247 6.71 9.33 -22.21
N ALA A 248 7.49 10.23 -22.81
CA ALA A 248 7.87 11.49 -22.18
C ALA A 248 6.63 12.25 -21.66
N PRO A 249 6.65 12.79 -20.43
CA PRO A 249 7.83 13.06 -19.61
C PRO A 249 8.25 11.90 -18.69
N PHE A 250 7.56 10.75 -18.73
CA PHE A 250 7.85 9.62 -17.86
C PHE A 250 9.09 8.86 -18.33
N THR A 251 9.78 8.23 -17.38
CA THR A 251 11.00 7.45 -17.60
C THR A 251 10.83 6.02 -17.09
N ARG A 252 11.83 5.16 -17.27
CA ARG A 252 11.82 3.77 -16.79
C ARG A 252 11.85 3.68 -15.26
N GLU A 253 12.38 4.70 -14.61
CA GLU A 253 12.46 4.83 -13.16
C GLU A 253 11.13 5.28 -12.55
N THR A 254 10.26 5.89 -13.37
CA THR A 254 8.95 6.36 -12.91
C THR A 254 8.11 5.17 -12.46
N THR A 255 7.65 5.24 -11.21
CA THR A 255 6.89 4.20 -10.55
C THR A 255 5.54 4.76 -10.13
N TRP A 256 4.50 3.97 -10.29
CA TRP A 256 3.16 4.30 -9.83
C TRP A 256 2.70 3.31 -8.77
N ARG A 257 1.96 3.82 -7.78
CA ARG A 257 1.40 3.02 -6.69
C ARG A 257 -0.05 3.37 -6.47
N VAL A 258 -0.86 2.36 -6.17
CA VAL A 258 -2.23 2.50 -5.71
C VAL A 258 -2.33 1.89 -4.32
N ASP A 259 -2.70 2.71 -3.34
CA ASP A 259 -3.04 2.24 -2.01
C ASP A 259 -4.50 1.80 -2.03
N THR A 260 -4.76 0.48 -1.97
CA THR A 260 -6.14 -0.05 -2.07
C THR A 260 -6.88 0.00 -0.73
N VAL A 261 -6.69 1.08 0.02
CA VAL A 261 -7.33 1.30 1.32
C VAL A 261 -8.67 2.00 1.11
N GLY A 262 -9.74 1.36 1.57
CA GLY A 262 -11.09 1.92 1.50
C GLY A 262 -11.90 1.47 0.29
N THR A 263 -13.13 1.97 0.20
CA THR A 263 -14.12 1.52 -0.79
C THR A 263 -14.13 2.34 -2.08
N GLU A 264 -13.46 3.49 -2.10
CA GLU A 264 -13.33 4.40 -3.25
C GLU A 264 -11.86 4.70 -3.57
N VAL A 265 -11.16 3.69 -4.06
CA VAL A 265 -9.75 3.84 -4.47
C VAL A 265 -9.68 4.70 -5.74
N ARG A 266 -9.26 5.96 -5.60
CA ARG A 266 -9.13 6.93 -6.72
C ARG A 266 -7.73 7.52 -6.85
N GLN A 267 -6.89 7.33 -5.85
CA GLN A 267 -5.58 7.97 -5.80
C GLN A 267 -4.54 7.05 -6.44
N LEU A 268 -3.83 7.60 -7.44
CA LEU A 268 -2.65 6.99 -8.04
C LEU A 268 -1.45 7.86 -7.71
N PHE A 269 -0.54 7.34 -6.90
CA PHE A 269 0.68 8.00 -6.49
C PHE A 269 1.77 7.77 -7.53
N GLN A 270 2.44 8.84 -7.95
CA GLN A 270 3.54 8.81 -8.91
C GLN A 270 4.84 9.20 -8.21
N TYR A 271 5.89 8.42 -8.47
CA TYR A 271 7.25 8.61 -7.98
C TYR A 271 8.18 8.65 -9.19
N GLU A 272 9.08 9.63 -9.26
CA GLU A 272 10.05 9.74 -10.37
C GLU A 272 11.28 8.86 -10.16
N ALA A 273 11.59 8.54 -8.89
CA ALA A 273 12.77 7.78 -8.52
C ALA A 273 12.49 6.77 -7.39
N ALA A 274 13.30 5.70 -7.35
CA ALA A 274 13.18 4.65 -6.34
C ALA A 274 13.39 5.16 -4.91
N GLU A 275 14.22 6.20 -4.72
CA GLU A 275 14.48 6.81 -3.42
C GLU A 275 13.24 7.55 -2.87
N GLN A 276 12.44 8.15 -3.76
CA GLN A 276 11.19 8.82 -3.38
C GLN A 276 10.16 7.78 -2.92
N LEU A 277 10.05 6.68 -3.67
CA LEU A 277 9.21 5.55 -3.31
C LEU A 277 9.61 4.96 -1.95
N ALA A 278 10.91 4.74 -1.71
CA ALA A 278 11.40 4.20 -0.45
C ALA A 278 11.14 5.13 0.76
N ARG A 279 11.00 6.44 0.53
CA ARG A 279 10.67 7.43 1.57
C ARG A 279 9.18 7.71 1.71
N GLY A 280 8.34 7.20 0.80
CA GLY A 280 6.89 7.45 0.79
C GLY A 280 6.48 8.86 0.34
N TYR A 281 7.33 9.60 -0.38
CA TYR A 281 7.02 10.95 -0.86
C TYR A 281 6.73 10.96 -2.37
N PRO A 282 5.45 10.96 -2.79
CA PRO A 282 5.09 11.01 -4.20
C PRO A 282 5.40 12.38 -4.79
N THR A 283 5.88 12.42 -6.03
CA THR A 283 6.03 13.66 -6.80
C THR A 283 4.68 14.22 -7.22
N LYS A 284 3.72 13.33 -7.52
CA LYS A 284 2.38 13.71 -7.97
C LYS A 284 1.35 12.69 -7.50
N VAL A 285 0.14 13.17 -7.24
CA VAL A 285 -1.02 12.32 -6.94
C VAL A 285 -2.08 12.60 -8.00
N HIS A 286 -2.40 11.58 -8.79
CA HIS A 286 -3.51 11.63 -9.75
C HIS A 286 -4.80 11.25 -9.03
N VAL A 287 -5.88 12.00 -9.29
CA VAL A 287 -7.22 11.69 -8.78
C VAL A 287 -8.06 11.18 -9.93
N LEU A 288 -8.31 9.88 -9.95
CA LEU A 288 -9.02 9.24 -11.03
C LEU A 288 -10.50 9.64 -11.03
N PRO A 289 -11.09 9.93 -12.21
CA PRO A 289 -12.48 10.34 -12.32
C PRO A 289 -13.45 9.21 -11.91
N ARG A 290 -13.00 7.97 -12.05
CA ARG A 290 -13.72 6.75 -11.67
C ARG A 290 -12.86 5.96 -10.67
N PRO A 291 -13.44 5.42 -9.58
CA PRO A 291 -12.69 4.58 -8.66
C PRO A 291 -12.30 3.24 -9.30
N LEU A 292 -11.18 2.67 -8.86
CA LEU A 292 -10.73 1.33 -9.22
C LEU A 292 -11.60 0.26 -8.55
N GLU A 293 -11.80 -0.86 -9.25
CA GLU A 293 -12.40 -2.06 -8.67
C GLU A 293 -11.36 -2.97 -7.99
N SER A 294 -10.23 -3.22 -8.66
CA SER A 294 -9.33 -4.33 -8.35
C SER A 294 -7.86 -3.93 -8.31
N THR A 295 -7.00 -4.90 -7.93
CA THR A 295 -5.55 -4.78 -7.96
C THR A 295 -4.93 -5.06 -9.34
N GLY A 296 -5.73 -5.34 -10.37
CA GLY A 296 -5.26 -5.73 -11.70
C GLY A 296 -5.10 -4.57 -12.68
N ALA A 297 -4.54 -3.44 -12.23
CA ALA A 297 -4.30 -2.27 -13.06
C ALA A 297 -2.85 -2.27 -13.56
N VAL A 298 -2.62 -1.74 -14.76
CA VAL A 298 -1.29 -1.66 -15.37
C VAL A 298 -1.04 -0.29 -15.98
N VAL A 299 0.22 0.15 -16.01
CA VAL A 299 0.65 1.33 -16.77
C VAL A 299 1.34 0.87 -18.05
N TYR A 300 0.91 1.42 -19.19
CA TYR A 300 1.50 1.11 -20.49
C TYR A 300 1.42 2.33 -21.42
N ARG A 301 2.55 2.72 -22.03
CA ARG A 301 2.64 3.84 -22.99
C ARG A 301 2.01 5.13 -22.48
N GLY A 302 2.28 5.49 -21.23
CA GLY A 302 1.78 6.69 -20.57
C GLY A 302 0.28 6.64 -20.19
N GLY A 303 -0.40 5.51 -20.35
CA GLY A 303 -1.78 5.31 -19.92
C GLY A 303 -1.88 4.36 -18.74
N LEU A 304 -2.70 4.70 -17.74
CA LEU A 304 -3.18 3.75 -16.73
C LEU A 304 -4.38 3.00 -17.31
N PHE A 305 -4.28 1.68 -17.38
CA PHE A 305 -5.38 0.79 -17.74
C PHE A 305 -5.92 0.18 -16.46
N PHE A 306 -7.23 0.29 -16.25
CA PHE A 306 -7.87 -0.21 -15.04
C PHE A 306 -9.34 -0.57 -15.27
N GLN A 307 -9.90 -1.34 -14.35
CA GLN A 307 -11.33 -1.65 -14.28
C GLN A 307 -12.04 -0.59 -13.41
N PRO A 308 -12.98 0.20 -13.95
CA PRO A 308 -13.82 1.07 -13.14
C PRO A 308 -14.69 0.26 -12.18
N ARG A 309 -14.89 0.81 -10.98
CA ARG A 309 -15.64 0.16 -9.91
C ARG A 309 -17.04 -0.29 -10.33
N ARG A 310 -17.45 -1.50 -9.93
CA ARG A 310 -18.73 -2.16 -10.23
C ARG A 310 -19.08 -2.19 -11.71
N SER A 311 -18.07 -2.28 -12.56
CA SER A 311 -18.22 -2.37 -14.01
C SER A 311 -17.45 -3.56 -14.56
N ARG A 312 -17.89 -4.06 -15.71
CA ARG A 312 -17.11 -4.99 -16.56
C ARG A 312 -16.35 -4.26 -17.66
N ALA A 313 -16.32 -2.92 -17.61
CA ALA A 313 -15.55 -2.11 -18.53
C ALA A 313 -14.08 -2.02 -18.14
N LEU A 314 -13.26 -1.74 -19.13
CA LEU A 314 -11.89 -1.27 -18.99
C LEU A 314 -11.87 0.21 -19.36
N ALA A 315 -11.06 0.98 -18.64
CA ALA A 315 -10.79 2.37 -18.96
C ALA A 315 -9.28 2.58 -19.12
N ARG A 316 -8.92 3.44 -20.07
CA ARG A 316 -7.58 4.01 -20.22
C ARG A 316 -7.62 5.46 -19.75
N TYR A 317 -6.84 5.76 -18.72
CA TYR A 317 -6.60 7.11 -18.22
C TYR A 317 -5.24 7.59 -18.71
N ASP A 318 -5.22 8.66 -19.50
CA ASP A 318 -3.99 9.29 -19.97
C ASP A 318 -3.34 10.05 -18.81
N LEU A 319 -2.14 9.62 -18.40
CA LEU A 319 -1.44 10.18 -17.23
C LEU A 319 -0.95 11.62 -17.47
N ARG A 320 -0.80 12.05 -18.72
CA ARG A 320 -0.40 13.42 -19.07
C ARG A 320 -1.61 14.34 -19.18
N ALA A 321 -2.65 13.89 -19.87
CA ALA A 321 -3.88 14.67 -20.08
C ALA A 321 -4.82 14.65 -18.87
N GLU A 322 -4.60 13.71 -17.93
CA GLU A 322 -5.41 13.52 -16.73
C GLU A 322 -6.89 13.26 -17.01
N ALA A 323 -7.16 12.52 -18.08
CA ALA A 323 -8.51 12.23 -18.55
C ALA A 323 -8.64 10.79 -19.04
N ILE A 324 -9.85 10.23 -18.96
CA ILE A 324 -10.16 8.96 -19.61
C ILE A 324 -10.15 9.20 -21.12
N SER A 325 -9.25 8.51 -21.83
CA SER A 325 -9.10 8.59 -23.28
C SER A 325 -9.86 7.50 -24.02
N ALA A 326 -10.09 6.35 -23.38
CA ALA A 326 -10.90 5.26 -23.92
C ALA A 326 -11.60 4.50 -22.79
N GLU A 327 -12.82 4.03 -23.05
CA GLU A 327 -13.56 3.13 -22.16
C GLU A 327 -14.29 2.09 -23.00
N ARG A 328 -14.24 0.82 -22.60
CA ARG A 328 -14.91 -0.26 -23.32
C ARG A 328 -15.35 -1.40 -22.42
N GLU A 329 -16.57 -1.89 -22.63
CA GLU A 329 -17.06 -3.08 -21.96
C GLU A 329 -16.39 -4.36 -22.45
N LEU A 330 -16.08 -5.27 -21.52
CA LEU A 330 -15.67 -6.64 -21.82
C LEU A 330 -16.91 -7.54 -21.92
N PRO A 331 -17.23 -8.07 -23.11
CA PRO A 331 -18.45 -8.83 -23.31
C PRO A 331 -18.48 -10.10 -22.46
N GLY A 332 -19.53 -10.24 -21.65
CA GLY A 332 -19.75 -11.44 -20.83
C GLY A 332 -18.76 -11.65 -19.68
N ALA A 333 -17.83 -10.73 -19.45
CA ALA A 333 -16.92 -10.80 -18.31
C ALA A 333 -17.70 -10.72 -16.99
N GLY A 334 -17.46 -11.70 -16.11
CA GLY A 334 -17.91 -11.60 -14.74
C GLY A 334 -17.09 -10.55 -13.98
N TYR A 335 -17.71 -9.93 -12.99
CA TYR A 335 -17.12 -8.85 -12.22
C TYR A 335 -17.75 -8.78 -10.82
N HIS A 336 -17.10 -8.07 -9.91
CA HIS A 336 -17.58 -7.85 -8.55
C HIS A 336 -17.70 -9.16 -7.73
N GLY A 337 -16.70 -10.02 -7.82
CA GLY A 337 -16.57 -11.26 -7.04
C GLY A 337 -17.25 -12.49 -7.63
N GLN A 338 -17.59 -12.47 -8.93
CA GLN A 338 -18.14 -13.62 -9.64
C GLN A 338 -17.07 -14.68 -9.97
N TYR A 339 -15.93 -14.24 -10.49
CA TYR A 339 -14.78 -15.08 -10.85
C TYR A 339 -13.45 -14.53 -10.31
N PRO A 340 -13.32 -14.32 -8.98
CA PRO A 340 -12.06 -13.91 -8.40
C PRO A 340 -11.00 -15.01 -8.52
N TYR A 341 -9.74 -14.65 -8.26
CA TYR A 341 -8.71 -15.63 -7.93
C TYR A 341 -8.98 -16.32 -6.59
N SER A 342 -8.16 -17.30 -6.23
CA SER A 342 -8.36 -18.14 -5.03
C SER A 342 -8.31 -17.39 -3.70
N TRP A 343 -7.74 -16.18 -3.67
CA TRP A 343 -7.72 -15.31 -2.48
C TRP A 343 -8.95 -14.40 -2.37
N GLY A 344 -9.86 -14.44 -3.35
CA GLY A 344 -11.10 -13.66 -3.35
C GLY A 344 -10.90 -12.22 -3.81
N GLY A 345 -11.61 -11.30 -3.15
CA GLY A 345 -11.67 -9.89 -3.53
C GLY A 345 -12.43 -9.66 -4.84
N TYR A 346 -12.25 -8.47 -5.42
CA TYR A 346 -12.85 -8.10 -6.70
C TYR A 346 -11.87 -8.28 -7.85
N THR A 347 -11.19 -9.42 -7.88
CA THR A 347 -10.06 -9.71 -8.79
C THR A 347 -10.50 -10.35 -10.10
N ASP A 348 -11.76 -10.18 -10.48
CA ASP A 348 -12.38 -10.87 -11.61
C ASP A 348 -11.71 -10.56 -12.94
N ILE A 349 -11.27 -9.32 -13.11
CA ILE A 349 -10.65 -8.78 -14.32
C ILE A 349 -9.27 -8.25 -13.95
N ASP A 350 -8.28 -8.69 -14.71
CA ASP A 350 -6.87 -8.49 -14.43
C ASP A 350 -6.13 -8.15 -15.73
N LEU A 351 -5.47 -6.99 -15.77
CA LEU A 351 -4.76 -6.53 -16.96
C LEU A 351 -3.30 -6.99 -16.89
N ALA A 352 -2.70 -7.26 -18.05
CA ALA A 352 -1.30 -7.66 -18.12
C ALA A 352 -0.63 -7.03 -19.34
N VAL A 353 0.69 -6.85 -19.27
CA VAL A 353 1.52 -6.37 -20.38
C VAL A 353 2.67 -7.35 -20.58
N ASP A 354 2.93 -7.71 -21.83
CA ASP A 354 4.08 -8.50 -22.22
C ASP A 354 4.78 -7.87 -23.45
N GLU A 355 5.75 -8.56 -24.02
CA GLU A 355 6.49 -8.16 -25.22
C GLU A 355 5.59 -7.89 -26.44
N THR A 356 4.40 -8.50 -26.47
CA THR A 356 3.43 -8.33 -27.56
C THR A 356 2.41 -7.22 -27.28
N GLY A 357 2.41 -6.63 -26.09
CA GLY A 357 1.57 -5.47 -25.70
C GLY A 357 0.53 -5.79 -24.62
N LEU A 358 -0.65 -5.19 -24.70
CA LEU A 358 -1.69 -5.24 -23.66
C LEU A 358 -2.60 -6.49 -23.76
N TRP A 359 -2.95 -7.05 -22.60
CA TRP A 359 -3.84 -8.19 -22.42
C TRP A 359 -4.83 -7.96 -21.28
N VAL A 360 -5.91 -8.74 -21.29
CA VAL A 360 -6.81 -8.87 -20.15
C VAL A 360 -7.15 -10.33 -19.87
N VAL A 361 -7.10 -10.69 -18.61
CA VAL A 361 -7.43 -11.99 -18.04
C VAL A 361 -8.74 -11.84 -17.26
N TYR A 362 -9.72 -12.67 -17.59
CA TYR A 362 -11.05 -12.65 -16.95
C TYR A 362 -11.70 -14.03 -17.03
N SER A 363 -12.98 -14.14 -16.66
CA SER A 363 -13.78 -15.33 -16.93
C SER A 363 -15.23 -14.96 -17.23
N THR A 364 -16.00 -15.92 -17.76
CA THR A 364 -17.38 -15.73 -18.21
C THR A 364 -18.24 -16.94 -17.83
N ASP A 365 -19.57 -16.75 -17.82
CA ASP A 365 -20.52 -17.86 -17.63
C ASP A 365 -20.37 -18.93 -18.72
N LYS A 366 -20.08 -18.50 -19.96
CA LYS A 366 -19.86 -19.39 -21.10
C LYS A 366 -18.65 -20.30 -20.89
N ALA A 367 -17.56 -19.74 -20.36
CA ALA A 367 -16.33 -20.45 -20.02
C ALA A 367 -16.41 -21.22 -18.69
N LYS A 368 -17.55 -21.15 -17.97
CA LYS A 368 -17.81 -21.87 -16.72
C LYS A 368 -16.72 -21.65 -15.65
N GLY A 369 -16.21 -20.41 -15.55
CA GLY A 369 -15.16 -20.06 -14.59
C GLY A 369 -13.72 -20.39 -15.03
N ALA A 370 -13.52 -20.93 -16.25
CA ALA A 370 -12.19 -21.07 -16.84
C ALA A 370 -11.60 -19.70 -17.21
N ILE A 371 -10.27 -19.56 -17.14
CA ILE A 371 -9.60 -18.32 -17.52
C ILE A 371 -9.83 -18.07 -19.02
N VAL A 372 -10.29 -16.87 -19.34
CA VAL A 372 -10.37 -16.31 -20.67
C VAL A 372 -9.31 -15.21 -20.77
N LEU A 373 -8.46 -15.30 -21.77
CA LEU A 373 -7.43 -14.31 -22.08
C LEU A 373 -7.82 -13.58 -23.36
N SER A 374 -7.72 -12.26 -23.40
CA SER A 374 -7.94 -11.48 -24.62
C SER A 374 -6.83 -10.49 -24.86
N LYS A 375 -6.40 -10.41 -26.12
CA LYS A 375 -5.44 -9.41 -26.59
C LYS A 375 -6.18 -8.11 -26.88
N LEU A 376 -5.69 -7.00 -26.34
CA LEU A 376 -6.34 -5.70 -26.48
C LEU A 376 -5.53 -4.78 -27.39
N ASP A 377 -6.26 -3.93 -28.11
CA ASP A 377 -5.68 -2.72 -28.67
C ASP A 377 -5.45 -1.67 -27.57
N PRO A 378 -4.23 -1.18 -27.36
CA PRO A 378 -3.94 -0.25 -26.27
C PRO A 378 -4.55 1.15 -26.46
N GLU A 379 -4.92 1.53 -27.69
CA GLU A 379 -5.49 2.85 -27.95
C GLU A 379 -7.01 2.88 -27.77
N THR A 380 -7.68 1.82 -28.24
CA THR A 380 -9.14 1.75 -28.37
C THR A 380 -9.81 0.74 -27.43
N LEU A 381 -9.00 -0.09 -26.74
CA LEU A 381 -9.45 -1.22 -25.91
C LEU A 381 -10.27 -2.27 -26.67
N GLU A 382 -10.22 -2.29 -28.01
CA GLU A 382 -10.88 -3.34 -28.79
C GLU A 382 -10.23 -4.70 -28.51
N ILE A 383 -11.06 -5.74 -28.40
CA ILE A 383 -10.57 -7.12 -28.35
C ILE A 383 -10.09 -7.51 -29.75
N ARG A 384 -8.79 -7.78 -29.88
CA ARG A 384 -8.15 -8.24 -31.10
C ARG A 384 -8.33 -9.75 -31.30
N ARG A 385 -8.19 -10.51 -30.22
CA ARG A 385 -8.33 -11.98 -30.21
C ARG A 385 -8.59 -12.47 -28.78
N THR A 386 -9.27 -13.60 -28.66
CA THR A 386 -9.65 -14.22 -27.38
C THR A 386 -9.32 -15.70 -27.38
N TRP A 387 -8.89 -16.21 -26.23
CA TRP A 387 -8.59 -17.62 -25.97
C TRP A 387 -9.31 -18.05 -24.69
N GLU A 388 -9.95 -19.22 -24.75
CA GLU A 388 -10.50 -19.90 -23.59
C GLU A 388 -9.51 -20.98 -23.16
N THR A 389 -9.08 -20.93 -21.90
CA THR A 389 -8.15 -21.90 -21.33
C THR A 389 -8.91 -23.04 -20.63
N ASN A 390 -8.19 -24.06 -20.19
CA ASN A 390 -8.72 -25.19 -19.44
C ASN A 390 -8.43 -25.12 -17.92
N ILE A 391 -7.98 -23.98 -17.39
CA ILE A 391 -7.73 -23.77 -15.96
C ILE A 391 -8.79 -22.86 -15.34
N ARG A 392 -9.30 -23.23 -14.15
CA ARG A 392 -10.30 -22.41 -13.45
C ARG A 392 -9.65 -21.23 -12.75
N LYS A 393 -10.18 -20.02 -12.95
CA LYS A 393 -9.61 -18.79 -12.35
C LYS A 393 -9.58 -18.82 -10.83
N GLN A 394 -10.64 -19.34 -10.20
CA GLN A 394 -10.75 -19.50 -8.74
C GLN A 394 -9.79 -20.53 -8.14
N SER A 395 -9.15 -21.39 -8.97
CA SER A 395 -8.20 -22.41 -8.49
C SER A 395 -6.76 -21.92 -8.39
N VAL A 396 -6.47 -20.72 -8.91
CA VAL A 396 -5.11 -20.15 -8.94
C VAL A 396 -5.09 -18.84 -8.17
N ALA A 397 -3.92 -18.51 -7.63
CA ALA A 397 -3.70 -17.33 -6.80
C ALA A 397 -3.59 -16.04 -7.62
N ASN A 398 -2.90 -16.11 -8.76
CA ASN A 398 -2.69 -15.00 -9.66
C ASN A 398 -2.27 -15.53 -11.04
N SER A 399 -2.18 -14.66 -12.05
CA SER A 399 -1.66 -15.02 -13.37
C SER A 399 -0.94 -13.84 -14.02
N PHE A 400 -0.01 -14.14 -14.92
CA PHE A 400 0.74 -13.14 -15.68
C PHE A 400 1.05 -13.67 -17.08
N VAL A 401 1.41 -12.79 -18.01
CA VAL A 401 1.71 -13.16 -19.40
C VAL A 401 3.15 -12.80 -19.73
N ILE A 402 3.87 -13.74 -20.33
CA ILE A 402 5.22 -13.53 -20.88
C ILE A 402 5.24 -14.13 -22.29
N CYS A 403 5.69 -13.38 -23.28
CA CYS A 403 5.84 -13.87 -24.66
C CYS A 403 4.58 -14.54 -25.23
N GLY A 404 3.39 -14.00 -24.94
CA GLY A 404 2.11 -14.56 -25.36
C GLY A 404 1.72 -15.88 -24.68
N THR A 405 2.44 -16.30 -23.64
CA THR A 405 2.10 -17.45 -22.80
C THR A 405 1.57 -16.96 -21.46
N LEU A 406 0.36 -17.39 -21.09
CA LEU A 406 -0.22 -17.16 -19.78
C LEU A 406 0.36 -18.15 -18.78
N TYR A 407 0.82 -17.67 -17.63
CA TYR A 407 1.29 -18.48 -16.51
C TYR A 407 0.40 -18.23 -15.28
N THR A 408 0.23 -19.23 -14.42
CA THR A 408 -0.52 -19.07 -13.17
C THR A 408 0.29 -19.47 -11.95
N VAL A 409 0.02 -18.82 -10.82
CA VAL A 409 0.60 -19.14 -9.50
C VAL A 409 -0.38 -19.98 -8.70
N SER A 410 0.07 -21.07 -8.08
CA SER A 410 -0.81 -22.05 -7.43
C SER A 410 -1.42 -21.60 -6.10
N SER A 411 -0.69 -20.82 -5.28
CA SER A 411 -1.15 -20.43 -3.94
C SER A 411 -0.74 -19.03 -3.57
N TYR A 412 -1.66 -18.29 -2.93
CA TYR A 412 -1.42 -16.94 -2.45
C TYR A 412 -0.90 -16.91 -1.01
N SER A 413 -1.05 -18.00 -0.25
CA SER A 413 -0.77 -18.06 1.19
C SER A 413 0.35 -19.04 1.54
N ALA A 414 0.60 -20.06 0.70
CA ALA A 414 1.70 -20.98 0.93
C ALA A 414 3.04 -20.24 0.72
N PRO A 415 4.04 -20.41 1.60
CA PRO A 415 5.35 -19.78 1.43
C PRO A 415 6.11 -20.31 0.20
N ASN A 416 5.90 -21.59 -0.12
CA ASN A 416 6.48 -22.25 -1.28
C ASN A 416 5.35 -22.56 -2.27
N ALA A 417 4.97 -21.57 -3.07
CA ALA A 417 4.05 -21.74 -4.16
C ALA A 417 4.79 -22.24 -5.41
N THR A 418 4.05 -22.44 -6.50
CA THR A 418 4.60 -22.83 -7.79
C THR A 418 3.92 -22.07 -8.92
N VAL A 419 4.66 -21.77 -9.97
CA VAL A 419 4.06 -21.54 -11.28
C VAL A 419 3.64 -22.91 -11.80
N ASN A 420 2.33 -23.17 -11.80
CA ASN A 420 1.78 -24.52 -11.91
C ASN A 420 1.14 -24.83 -13.26
N PHE A 421 0.95 -23.82 -14.11
CA PHE A 421 0.29 -23.98 -15.39
C PHE A 421 0.80 -22.92 -16.37
N ALA A 422 0.88 -23.31 -17.64
CA ALA A 422 1.13 -22.41 -18.76
C ALA A 422 0.15 -22.69 -19.90
N TYR A 423 -0.32 -21.63 -20.56
CA TYR A 423 -1.15 -21.69 -21.77
C TYR A 423 -0.52 -20.82 -22.85
N ASP A 424 -0.06 -21.44 -23.93
CA ASP A 424 0.52 -20.77 -25.08
C ASP A 424 -0.58 -20.34 -26.06
N THR A 425 -0.70 -19.04 -26.30
CA THR A 425 -1.73 -18.48 -27.19
C THR A 425 -1.46 -18.72 -28.68
N ALA A 426 -0.21 -18.95 -29.07
CA ALA A 426 0.15 -19.24 -30.45
C ALA A 426 -0.31 -20.63 -30.86
N THR A 427 -0.04 -21.63 -30.00
CA THR A 427 -0.45 -23.03 -30.23
C THR A 427 -1.83 -23.36 -29.67
N SER A 428 -2.39 -22.51 -28.80
CA SER A 428 -3.62 -22.76 -28.04
C SER A 428 -3.56 -24.06 -27.22
N THR A 429 -2.36 -24.37 -26.71
CA THR A 429 -2.11 -25.56 -25.90
C THR A 429 -1.73 -25.19 -24.47
N SER A 430 -2.08 -26.08 -23.54
CA SER A 430 -1.80 -25.93 -22.12
C SER A 430 -0.84 -27.00 -21.62
N ARG A 431 -0.05 -26.67 -20.61
CA ARG A 431 0.82 -27.62 -19.90
C ARG A 431 0.85 -27.33 -18.41
N THR A 432 1.02 -28.40 -17.63
CA THR A 432 1.26 -28.30 -16.20
C THR A 432 2.75 -28.02 -15.96
N LEU A 433 3.04 -27.10 -15.04
CA LEU A 433 4.38 -26.73 -14.63
C LEU A 433 4.57 -26.97 -13.13
N SER A 434 5.81 -26.90 -12.66
CA SER A 434 6.14 -26.94 -11.23
C SER A 434 7.37 -26.09 -10.94
N ILE A 435 7.40 -24.87 -11.46
CA ILE A 435 8.52 -23.94 -11.21
C ILE A 435 8.33 -23.34 -9.80
N PRO A 436 9.32 -23.43 -8.91
CA PRO A 436 9.19 -22.87 -7.56
C PRO A 436 8.91 -21.36 -7.57
N PHE A 437 8.03 -20.90 -6.69
CA PHE A 437 7.71 -19.50 -6.46
C PHE A 437 7.71 -19.20 -4.96
N GLU A 438 8.70 -18.44 -4.48
CA GLU A 438 8.84 -18.10 -3.06
C GLU A 438 7.92 -16.91 -2.69
N ASN A 439 6.84 -17.20 -1.97
CA ASN A 439 5.88 -16.22 -1.46
C ASN A 439 6.22 -15.90 0.00
N ARG A 440 7.27 -15.10 0.20
CA ARG A 440 7.94 -14.92 1.49
C ARG A 440 7.03 -14.39 2.61
N PHE A 441 6.08 -13.51 2.30
CA PHE A 441 5.20 -12.83 3.25
C PHE A 441 3.75 -13.37 3.23
N GLN A 442 3.52 -14.48 2.53
CA GLN A 442 2.34 -15.34 2.67
C GLN A 442 0.99 -14.65 2.37
N TYR A 443 0.97 -13.60 1.56
CA TYR A 443 -0.27 -13.05 1.02
C TYR A 443 -0.03 -12.36 -0.34
N LEU A 444 -0.02 -13.14 -1.40
CA LEU A 444 0.18 -12.66 -2.76
C LEU A 444 -1.11 -12.05 -3.33
N SER A 445 -1.17 -10.72 -3.43
CA SER A 445 -2.36 -9.99 -3.89
C SER A 445 -2.27 -9.47 -5.33
N MET A 446 -1.07 -9.35 -5.88
CA MET A 446 -0.81 -8.93 -7.26
C MET A 446 0.47 -9.59 -7.75
N VAL A 447 0.50 -10.01 -9.03
CA VAL A 447 1.72 -10.39 -9.76
C VAL A 447 1.60 -9.89 -11.19
N ASP A 448 2.45 -8.96 -11.59
CA ASP A 448 2.51 -8.38 -12.92
C ASP A 448 3.88 -8.59 -13.55
N TYR A 449 3.92 -8.87 -14.85
CA TYR A 449 5.17 -8.94 -15.60
C TYR A 449 5.55 -7.57 -16.16
N ASN A 450 6.82 -7.20 -16.01
CA ASN A 450 7.39 -6.06 -16.73
C ASN A 450 8.34 -6.56 -17.84
N PRO A 451 7.96 -6.47 -19.13
CA PRO A 451 8.80 -6.94 -20.23
C PRO A 451 10.07 -6.11 -20.46
N ALA A 452 10.11 -4.86 -19.99
CA ALA A 452 11.29 -4.01 -20.14
C ALA A 452 12.40 -4.36 -19.13
N GLU A 453 12.01 -4.72 -17.90
CA GLU A 453 12.94 -5.14 -16.85
C GLU A 453 13.12 -6.66 -16.78
N ARG A 454 12.27 -7.44 -17.47
CA ARG A 454 12.24 -8.91 -17.44
C ARG A 454 12.16 -9.43 -16.00
N GLN A 455 11.20 -8.90 -15.25
CA GLN A 455 10.94 -9.24 -13.86
C GLN A 455 9.45 -9.35 -13.60
N LEU A 456 9.06 -10.16 -12.62
CA LEU A 456 7.71 -10.12 -12.07
C LEU A 456 7.70 -9.15 -10.88
N PHE A 457 6.77 -8.22 -10.90
CA PHE A 457 6.46 -7.33 -9.81
C PHE A 457 5.28 -7.90 -9.05
N ALA A 458 5.34 -7.87 -7.72
CA ALA A 458 4.26 -8.40 -6.91
C ALA A 458 4.02 -7.56 -5.67
N TRP A 459 2.82 -7.71 -5.13
CA TRP A 459 2.44 -7.19 -3.83
C TRP A 459 2.15 -8.34 -2.88
N ASP A 460 3.08 -8.57 -1.96
CA ASP A 460 3.03 -9.64 -0.97
C ASP A 460 2.86 -9.06 0.45
N SER A 461 1.63 -9.14 0.96
CA SER A 461 1.16 -8.48 2.19
C SER A 461 1.41 -6.97 2.18
N TYR A 462 2.50 -6.48 2.76
CA TYR A 462 2.80 -5.04 2.83
C TYR A 462 4.03 -4.68 2.01
N ASN A 463 4.53 -5.60 1.20
CA ASN A 463 5.83 -5.48 0.55
C ASN A 463 5.64 -5.44 -0.96
N MET A 464 6.28 -4.45 -1.57
CA MET A 464 6.51 -4.40 -3.00
C MET A 464 7.75 -5.23 -3.29
N VAL A 465 7.58 -6.32 -4.02
CA VAL A 465 8.66 -7.27 -4.30
C VAL A 465 8.83 -7.47 -5.80
N ALA A 466 10.08 -7.66 -6.22
CA ALA A 466 10.40 -8.05 -7.59
C ALA A 466 11.06 -9.44 -7.61
N TYR A 467 10.71 -10.24 -8.60
CA TYR A 467 11.25 -11.56 -8.86
C TYR A 467 12.04 -11.52 -10.17
N PRO A 468 13.36 -11.75 -10.12
CA PRO A 468 14.14 -12.02 -11.33
C PRO A 468 13.62 -13.28 -12.00
N ILE A 469 13.54 -13.30 -13.33
CA ILE A 469 13.17 -14.49 -14.09
C ILE A 469 14.26 -14.88 -15.07
N ARG A 470 14.21 -16.13 -15.55
CA ARG A 470 14.97 -16.58 -16.70
C ARG A 470 14.05 -17.28 -17.68
N LEU A 471 14.19 -16.93 -18.94
CA LEU A 471 13.49 -17.57 -20.04
C LEU A 471 14.42 -18.57 -20.72
N SER A 472 13.90 -19.70 -21.17
CA SER A 472 14.62 -20.60 -22.07
C SER A 472 14.46 -20.09 -23.49
N HIS A 473 15.57 -19.96 -24.23
CA HIS A 473 15.52 -19.70 -25.67
C HIS A 473 14.79 -20.85 -26.37
N ALA A 474 13.86 -20.51 -27.26
CA ALA A 474 13.10 -21.46 -28.07
C ALA A 474 13.93 -21.99 -29.24
#